data_AF-A0A962VJ38-F1
#
_entry.id   AF-A0A962VJ38-F1
#
_cell.length_a   1.000
_cell.length_b   1.000
_cell.length_c   1.000
_cell.angle_alpha   90.00
_cell.angle_beta   90.00
_cell.angle_gamma   90.00
#
_symmetry.space_group_name_H-M   'P 1'
#
loop_
_entity.id
_entity.type
_entity.pdbx_description
1 polymer ?
#
loop_
_entity_poly.entity_id
_entity_poly.type
_entity_poly.pdbx_seq_one_letter_code
_entity_poly.pdbx_strand_id
1 'polypeptide(L)'
;MAEFLSTQLDLIFFFYGLAFILLGITCLSIARDGAQALPWSVLGAFGGLHGISEWLDLLALSIGDSLLFSITHTALMAGSFVLLVEFARLAAFRLHFAVPGRWVYVPLAVLIIASGVSLGVDSANAIARYTLGLTGASGTCLVFILLARILPANERRWALSAAAGFAVYGLLAAVIVPAAPFWPASVFNHEWFERVSGLPVQLVRGVVACSVAFSIWQLWSAQTLASTAGSPGYADHLRKQSVRTLAALITIFIAGCGLTQYLGTISHQNIQAEATSDLNLLADRLNAEASAVDSMVKVTARSAAVRTALATANAADYDRARVLLQDHVDAAGVTAAYLIDQTGNLVLAGGDAAANVLPTALHRRFRPSSGKPV
;
A
#
# COMPACT_ATOMS: atom_id res chain seq x y z
N MET A 1 16.07 1.96 3.88
CA MET A 1 15.53 3.03 2.99
C MET A 1 14.21 2.59 2.35
N ALA A 2 14.15 1.43 1.70
CA ALA A 2 12.88 0.87 1.20
C ALA A 2 11.82 0.66 2.30
N GLU A 3 12.20 0.11 3.46
CA GLU A 3 11.29 -0.09 4.60
C GLU A 3 10.70 1.23 5.13
N PHE A 4 11.51 2.29 5.23
CA PHE A 4 11.06 3.64 5.60
C PHE A 4 10.09 4.25 4.57
N LEU A 5 10.31 4.02 3.28
CA LEU A 5 9.41 4.52 2.23
C LEU A 5 8.10 3.73 2.18
N SER A 6 8.13 2.43 2.51
CA SER A 6 6.93 1.61 2.68
C SER A 6 6.08 2.06 3.86
N THR A 7 6.68 2.57 4.95
CA THR A 7 5.95 3.19 6.07
C THR A 7 5.38 4.57 5.73
N GLN A 8 5.79 5.17 4.61
CA GLN A 8 5.41 6.52 4.17
C GLN A 8 4.59 6.48 2.87
N LEU A 9 3.98 5.34 2.51
CA LEU A 9 3.16 5.21 1.31
C LEU A 9 2.03 6.25 1.30
N ASP A 10 1.40 6.52 2.44
CA ASP A 10 0.38 7.56 2.59
C ASP A 10 0.89 8.95 2.18
N LEU A 11 2.14 9.27 2.53
CA LEU A 11 2.74 10.55 2.12
C LEU A 11 3.05 10.56 0.63
N ILE A 12 3.50 9.44 0.08
CA ILE A 12 3.90 9.31 -1.32
C ILE A 12 2.69 9.42 -2.25
N PHE A 13 1.61 8.71 -1.95
CA PHE A 13 0.38 8.81 -2.71
C PHE A 13 -0.28 10.21 -2.55
N PHE A 14 -0.15 10.85 -1.36
CA PHE A 14 -0.58 12.24 -1.17
C PHE A 14 0.19 13.22 -2.06
N PHE A 15 1.53 13.14 -2.04
CA PHE A 15 2.40 13.90 -2.93
C PHE A 15 2.04 13.67 -4.39
N TYR A 16 1.82 12.41 -4.77
CA TYR A 16 1.55 12.04 -6.14
C TYR A 16 0.24 12.64 -6.66
N GLY A 17 -0.85 12.48 -5.91
CA GLY A 17 -2.13 13.09 -6.27
C GLY A 17 -2.06 14.62 -6.28
N LEU A 18 -1.34 15.22 -5.32
CA LEU A 18 -1.15 16.67 -5.27
C LEU A 18 -0.37 17.21 -6.48
N ALA A 19 0.68 16.51 -6.93
CA ALA A 19 1.46 16.89 -8.10
C ALA A 19 0.59 16.92 -9.39
N PHE A 20 -0.34 15.98 -9.53
CA PHE A 20 -1.28 15.96 -10.64
C PHE A 20 -2.37 17.03 -10.54
N ILE A 21 -2.89 17.30 -9.33
CA ILE A 21 -3.81 18.41 -9.09
C ILE A 21 -3.12 19.75 -9.43
N LEU A 22 -1.84 19.91 -9.08
CA LEU A 22 -1.04 21.09 -9.41
C LEU A 22 -0.89 21.29 -10.93
N LEU A 23 -0.59 20.21 -11.66
CA LEU A 23 -0.60 20.21 -13.12
C LEU A 23 -1.98 20.63 -13.65
N GLY A 24 -3.04 20.07 -13.07
CA GLY A 24 -4.44 20.38 -13.39
C GLY A 24 -4.78 21.86 -13.25
N ILE A 25 -4.51 22.42 -12.07
CA ILE A 25 -4.73 23.83 -11.74
C ILE A 25 -3.92 24.73 -12.68
N THR A 26 -2.66 24.39 -12.94
CA THR A 26 -1.79 25.16 -13.85
C THR A 26 -2.43 25.27 -15.24
N CYS A 27 -2.87 24.14 -15.81
CA CYS A 27 -3.50 24.12 -17.13
C CYS A 27 -4.88 24.80 -17.14
N LEU A 28 -5.70 24.66 -16.09
CA LEU A 28 -7.00 25.33 -15.98
C LEU A 28 -6.87 26.85 -15.82
N SER A 29 -5.90 27.32 -15.04
CA SER A 29 -5.57 28.74 -14.92
C SER A 29 -5.16 29.31 -16.26
N ILE A 30 -4.26 28.61 -16.97
CA ILE A 30 -3.87 28.96 -18.33
C ILE A 30 -5.12 29.04 -19.21
N ALA A 31 -5.98 28.02 -19.25
CA ALA A 31 -7.16 27.96 -20.13
C ALA A 31 -8.14 29.14 -19.99
N ARG A 32 -8.17 29.84 -18.86
CA ARG A 32 -9.05 30.99 -18.62
C ARG A 32 -8.62 32.25 -19.38
N ASP A 33 -7.38 32.32 -19.84
CA ASP A 33 -6.79 33.54 -20.42
C ASP A 33 -7.07 33.76 -21.93
N GLY A 34 -8.01 33.03 -22.56
CA GLY A 34 -8.51 33.36 -23.92
C GLY A 34 -8.12 32.38 -25.05
N ALA A 35 -7.92 32.85 -26.28
CA ALA A 35 -7.74 32.01 -27.48
C ALA A 35 -6.40 31.26 -27.47
N GLN A 36 -6.42 29.97 -27.15
CA GLN A 36 -5.20 29.21 -26.83
C GLN A 36 -4.81 28.24 -27.95
N ALA A 37 -3.52 28.14 -28.21
CA ALA A 37 -2.95 27.19 -29.17
C ALA A 37 -3.31 25.74 -28.83
N LEU A 38 -3.47 25.41 -27.55
CA LEU A 38 -3.76 24.07 -27.05
C LEU A 38 -5.06 24.02 -26.23
N PRO A 39 -5.74 22.87 -26.15
CA PRO A 39 -6.95 22.66 -25.37
C PRO A 39 -6.63 22.44 -23.87
N TRP A 40 -6.04 23.45 -23.22
CA TRP A 40 -5.55 23.34 -21.84
C TRP A 40 -6.59 22.97 -20.80
N SER A 41 -7.88 23.31 -21.02
CA SER A 41 -8.95 22.89 -20.12
C SER A 41 -9.08 21.36 -20.03
N VAL A 42 -8.81 20.65 -21.12
CA VAL A 42 -8.88 19.19 -21.18
C VAL A 42 -7.67 18.57 -20.45
N LEU A 43 -6.47 19.11 -20.66
CA LEU A 43 -5.28 18.66 -19.91
C LEU A 43 -5.39 18.98 -18.41
N GLY A 44 -6.00 20.12 -18.09
CA GLY A 44 -6.29 20.52 -16.73
C GLY A 44 -7.29 19.60 -16.04
N ALA A 45 -8.36 19.22 -16.73
CA ALA A 45 -9.32 18.24 -16.26
C ALA A 45 -8.67 16.86 -16.07
N PHE A 46 -7.77 16.43 -16.96
CA PHE A 46 -6.97 15.23 -16.77
C PHE A 46 -6.16 15.30 -15.47
N GLY A 47 -5.36 16.36 -15.26
CA GLY A 47 -4.53 16.47 -14.07
C GLY A 47 -5.35 16.48 -12.78
N GLY A 48 -6.46 17.21 -12.75
CA GLY A 48 -7.37 17.23 -11.60
C GLY A 48 -8.01 15.87 -11.34
N LEU A 49 -8.61 15.25 -12.35
CA LEU A 49 -9.30 13.96 -12.21
C LEU A 49 -8.33 12.83 -11.83
N HIS A 50 -7.14 12.81 -12.45
CA HIS A 50 -6.11 11.84 -12.16
C HIS A 50 -5.57 12.01 -10.74
N GLY A 51 -5.28 13.24 -10.30
CA GLY A 51 -4.82 13.48 -8.94
C GLY A 51 -5.87 13.12 -7.88
N ILE A 52 -7.16 13.33 -8.17
CA ILE A 52 -8.25 12.85 -7.30
C ILE A 52 -8.31 11.32 -7.27
N SER A 53 -8.12 10.63 -8.40
CA SER A 53 -8.08 9.16 -8.39
C SER A 53 -6.95 8.61 -7.53
N GLU A 54 -5.78 9.23 -7.53
CA GLU A 54 -4.65 8.80 -6.68
C GLU A 54 -4.89 9.06 -5.19
N TRP A 55 -5.70 10.07 -4.83
CA TRP A 55 -6.14 10.24 -3.44
C TRP A 55 -7.23 9.24 -3.04
N LEU A 56 -7.96 8.64 -3.99
CA LEU A 56 -8.80 7.48 -3.67
C LEU A 56 -7.93 6.27 -3.31
N ASP A 57 -6.80 6.05 -3.98
CA ASP A 57 -5.85 5.00 -3.59
C ASP A 57 -5.36 5.17 -2.13
N LEU A 58 -5.16 6.41 -1.66
CA LEU A 58 -4.87 6.68 -0.24
C LEU A 58 -6.00 6.22 0.69
N LEU A 59 -7.24 6.55 0.34
CA LEU A 59 -8.41 6.18 1.14
C LEU A 59 -8.59 4.66 1.17
N ALA A 60 -8.27 3.98 0.07
CA ALA A 60 -8.29 2.52 -0.02
C ALA A 60 -7.32 1.87 0.97
N LEU A 61 -6.09 2.42 1.08
CA LEU A 61 -5.08 1.94 2.03
C LEU A 61 -5.52 2.10 3.49
N SER A 62 -6.33 3.12 3.79
CA SER A 62 -6.73 3.47 5.16
C SER A 62 -8.04 2.80 5.61
N ILE A 63 -9.00 2.60 4.70
CA ILE A 63 -10.36 2.12 5.03
C ILE A 63 -10.60 0.69 4.51
N GLY A 64 -9.71 0.16 3.67
CA GLY A 64 -9.85 -1.12 3.00
C GLY A 64 -10.50 -0.99 1.62
N ASP A 65 -10.18 -1.92 0.72
CA ASP A 65 -10.62 -1.90 -0.67
C ASP A 65 -11.83 -2.83 -0.88
N SER A 66 -13.01 -2.24 -1.10
CA SER A 66 -14.21 -3.01 -1.48
C SER A 66 -14.31 -3.10 -3.01
N LEU A 67 -14.93 -4.15 -3.54
CA LEU A 67 -15.07 -4.32 -5.01
C LEU A 67 -15.68 -3.09 -5.70
N LEU A 68 -16.69 -2.46 -5.09
CA LEU A 68 -17.31 -1.24 -5.61
C LEU A 68 -16.33 -0.07 -5.61
N PHE A 69 -15.48 0.02 -4.60
CA PHE A 69 -14.42 1.02 -4.50
C PHE A 69 -13.37 0.82 -5.60
N SER A 70 -12.86 -0.39 -5.78
CA SER A 70 -11.86 -0.69 -6.83
C SER A 70 -12.40 -0.42 -8.24
N ILE A 71 -13.67 -0.75 -8.50
CA ILE A 71 -14.34 -0.42 -9.77
C ILE A 71 -14.44 1.09 -9.96
N THR A 72 -14.88 1.82 -8.94
CA THR A 72 -15.02 3.28 -9.00
C THR A 72 -13.67 3.95 -9.23
N HIS A 73 -12.65 3.52 -8.50
CA HIS A 73 -11.28 4.01 -8.66
C HIS A 73 -10.76 3.73 -10.07
N THR A 74 -10.89 2.50 -10.57
CA THR A 74 -10.45 2.12 -11.92
C THR A 74 -11.20 2.90 -13.00
N ALA A 75 -12.51 3.13 -12.84
CA ALA A 75 -13.30 3.94 -13.76
C ALA A 75 -12.87 5.41 -13.76
N LEU A 76 -12.57 5.99 -12.59
CA LEU A 76 -12.10 7.36 -12.46
C LEU A 76 -10.73 7.54 -13.11
N MET A 77 -9.81 6.61 -12.84
CA MET A 77 -8.48 6.56 -13.46
C MET A 77 -8.59 6.43 -14.99
N ALA A 78 -9.39 5.47 -15.49
CA ALA A 78 -9.59 5.29 -16.93
C ALA A 78 -10.20 6.55 -17.58
N GLY A 79 -11.18 7.17 -16.91
CA GLY A 79 -11.78 8.43 -17.33
C GLY A 79 -10.76 9.57 -17.42
N SER A 80 -9.80 9.63 -16.51
CA SER A 80 -8.69 10.59 -16.59
C SER A 80 -7.83 10.35 -17.84
N PHE A 81 -7.50 9.10 -18.17
CA PHE A 81 -6.74 8.81 -19.40
C PHE A 81 -7.52 9.10 -20.68
N VAL A 82 -8.85 8.97 -20.69
CA VAL A 82 -9.68 9.44 -21.82
C VAL A 82 -9.48 10.94 -22.04
N LEU A 83 -9.42 11.75 -20.97
CA LEU A 83 -9.13 13.19 -21.07
C LEU A 83 -7.73 13.44 -21.64
N LEU A 84 -6.73 12.65 -21.26
CA LEU A 84 -5.37 12.78 -21.80
C LEU A 84 -5.31 12.46 -23.30
N VAL A 85 -6.00 11.40 -23.74
CA VAL A 85 -6.14 11.05 -25.17
C VAL A 85 -6.89 12.15 -25.92
N GLU A 86 -7.98 12.67 -25.35
CA GLU A 86 -8.77 13.73 -25.98
C GLU A 86 -7.99 15.04 -26.07
N PHE A 87 -7.15 15.36 -25.08
CA PHE A 87 -6.20 16.48 -25.18
C PHE A 87 -5.27 16.30 -26.37
N ALA A 88 -4.60 15.14 -26.48
CA ALA A 88 -3.69 14.86 -27.58
C ALA A 88 -4.39 14.95 -28.95
N ARG A 89 -5.60 14.39 -29.05
CA ARG A 89 -6.42 14.42 -30.27
C ARG A 89 -6.83 15.83 -30.66
N LEU A 90 -7.37 16.62 -29.72
CA LEU A 90 -7.80 17.99 -29.99
C LEU A 90 -6.62 18.91 -30.30
N ALA A 91 -5.49 18.72 -29.62
CA ALA A 91 -4.28 19.48 -29.87
C ALA A 91 -3.67 19.18 -31.24
N ALA A 92 -3.57 17.91 -31.62
CA ALA A 92 -3.13 17.51 -32.96
C ALA A 92 -4.05 18.09 -34.05
N PHE A 93 -5.36 18.10 -33.82
CA PHE A 93 -6.33 18.73 -34.74
C PHE A 93 -6.10 20.24 -34.87
N ARG A 94 -5.87 20.96 -33.76
CA ARG A 94 -5.53 22.40 -33.78
C ARG A 94 -4.21 22.70 -34.48
N LEU A 95 -3.28 21.75 -34.48
CA LEU A 95 -2.02 21.82 -35.22
C LEU A 95 -2.13 21.32 -36.67
N HIS A 96 -3.35 21.12 -37.18
CA HIS A 96 -3.65 20.70 -38.56
C HIS A 96 -3.17 19.28 -38.93
N PHE A 97 -3.04 18.37 -37.95
CA PHE A 97 -2.77 16.96 -38.20
C PHE A 97 -4.06 16.14 -38.28
N ALA A 98 -4.04 15.08 -39.10
CA ALA A 98 -5.13 14.12 -39.17
C ALA A 98 -5.25 13.35 -37.85
N VAL A 99 -6.46 13.22 -37.34
CA VAL A 99 -6.75 12.54 -36.06
C VAL A 99 -7.87 11.53 -36.23
N PRO A 100 -7.83 10.40 -35.50
CA PRO A 100 -8.93 9.46 -35.50
C PRO A 100 -10.21 10.11 -34.94
N GLY A 101 -11.36 9.61 -35.39
CA GLY A 101 -12.65 10.00 -34.84
C GLY A 101 -12.83 9.49 -33.40
N ARG A 102 -13.83 10.03 -32.70
CA ARG A 102 -14.17 9.62 -31.32
C ARG A 102 -14.61 8.16 -31.18
N TRP A 103 -14.90 7.48 -32.30
CA TRP A 103 -15.24 6.05 -32.30
C TRP A 103 -14.13 5.18 -31.71
N VAL A 104 -12.86 5.64 -31.71
CA VAL A 104 -11.71 4.90 -31.15
C VAL A 104 -11.90 4.57 -29.66
N TYR A 105 -12.69 5.35 -28.91
CA TYR A 105 -12.93 5.08 -27.50
C TYR A 105 -13.83 3.86 -27.25
N VAL A 106 -14.69 3.48 -28.21
CA VAL A 106 -15.62 2.34 -28.07
C VAL A 106 -14.89 1.00 -27.96
N PRO A 107 -14.02 0.60 -28.92
CA PRO A 107 -13.31 -0.67 -28.79
C PRO A 107 -12.37 -0.70 -27.59
N LEU A 108 -11.79 0.44 -27.21
CA LEU A 108 -10.94 0.54 -26.01
C LEU A 108 -11.75 0.35 -24.71
N ALA A 109 -12.93 0.97 -24.61
CA ALA A 109 -13.83 0.78 -23.48
C ALA A 109 -14.30 -0.69 -23.38
N VAL A 110 -14.67 -1.30 -24.52
CA VAL A 110 -15.05 -2.72 -24.56
C VAL A 110 -13.91 -3.61 -24.07
N LEU A 111 -12.67 -3.35 -24.52
CA LEU A 111 -11.50 -4.12 -24.10
C LEU A 111 -11.25 -4.01 -22.58
N ILE A 112 -11.31 -2.79 -22.02
CA ILE A 112 -11.14 -2.53 -20.59
C ILE A 112 -12.23 -3.27 -19.78
N ILE A 113 -13.50 -3.10 -20.15
CA ILE A 113 -14.64 -3.73 -19.46
C ILE A 113 -14.54 -5.26 -19.55
N ALA A 114 -14.26 -5.80 -20.74
CA ALA A 114 -14.13 -7.24 -20.93
C ALA A 114 -12.99 -7.83 -20.09
N SER A 115 -11.84 -7.14 -20.00
CA SER A 115 -10.73 -7.57 -19.14
C SER A 115 -11.09 -7.52 -17.65
N GLY A 116 -11.87 -6.52 -17.21
CA GLY A 116 -12.39 -6.42 -15.84
C GLY A 116 -13.31 -7.57 -15.46
N VAL A 117 -14.23 -7.93 -16.36
CA VAL A 117 -15.19 -9.03 -16.15
C VAL A 117 -14.51 -10.40 -16.18
N SER A 118 -13.53 -10.59 -17.06
CA SER A 118 -12.90 -11.91 -17.28
C SER A 118 -11.72 -12.19 -16.36
N LEU A 119 -10.94 -11.18 -16.00
CA LEU A 119 -9.65 -11.32 -15.31
C LEU A 119 -9.54 -10.44 -14.05
N GLY A 120 -10.60 -9.76 -13.65
CA GLY A 120 -10.64 -8.91 -12.45
C GLY A 120 -10.27 -7.44 -12.69
N VAL A 121 -10.53 -6.62 -11.67
CA VAL A 121 -10.43 -5.15 -11.75
C VAL A 121 -8.99 -4.68 -12.01
N ASP A 122 -7.99 -5.35 -11.42
CA ASP A 122 -6.57 -5.03 -11.67
C ASP A 122 -6.19 -5.22 -13.13
N SER A 123 -6.79 -6.20 -13.81
CA SER A 123 -6.59 -6.42 -15.24
C SER A 123 -7.20 -5.29 -16.07
N ALA A 124 -8.43 -4.84 -15.75
CA ALA A 124 -9.02 -3.66 -16.38
C ALA A 124 -8.15 -2.42 -16.18
N ASN A 125 -7.60 -2.26 -14.98
CA ASN A 125 -6.72 -1.16 -14.66
C ASN A 125 -5.43 -1.20 -15.53
N ALA A 126 -4.74 -2.33 -15.56
CA ALA A 126 -3.54 -2.52 -16.37
C ALA A 126 -3.82 -2.29 -17.87
N ILE A 127 -4.91 -2.84 -18.40
CA ILE A 127 -5.32 -2.63 -19.80
C ILE A 127 -5.64 -1.16 -20.09
N ALA A 128 -6.31 -0.44 -19.18
CA ALA A 128 -6.57 0.98 -19.35
C ALA A 128 -5.26 1.80 -19.40
N ARG A 129 -4.26 1.44 -18.58
CA ARG A 129 -2.93 2.06 -18.58
C ARG A 129 -2.16 1.76 -19.88
N TYR A 130 -2.15 0.50 -20.34
CA TYR A 130 -1.50 0.11 -21.60
C TYR A 130 -2.13 0.75 -22.83
N THR A 131 -3.44 0.91 -22.84
CA THR A 131 -4.18 1.45 -23.99
C THR A 131 -4.29 2.96 -23.90
N LEU A 132 -5.17 3.47 -23.04
CA LEU A 132 -5.46 4.90 -22.91
C LEU A 132 -4.28 5.68 -22.32
N GLY A 133 -3.63 5.13 -21.28
CA GLY A 133 -2.49 5.80 -20.63
C GLY A 133 -1.31 5.99 -21.59
N LEU A 134 -0.84 4.91 -22.21
CA LEU A 134 0.28 4.96 -23.15
C LEU A 134 -0.02 5.83 -24.38
N THR A 135 -1.20 5.65 -24.99
CA THR A 135 -1.57 6.41 -26.19
C THR A 135 -1.78 7.89 -25.89
N GLY A 136 -2.42 8.21 -24.77
CA GLY A 136 -2.63 9.58 -24.32
C GLY A 136 -1.31 10.29 -24.03
N ALA A 137 -0.41 9.64 -23.29
CA ALA A 137 0.90 10.21 -22.95
C ALA A 137 1.79 10.36 -24.19
N SER A 138 1.84 9.36 -25.06
CA SER A 138 2.61 9.39 -26.31
C SER A 138 2.08 10.45 -27.28
N GLY A 139 0.75 10.53 -27.44
CA GLY A 139 0.12 11.55 -28.26
C GLY A 139 0.37 12.96 -27.73
N THR A 140 0.31 13.14 -26.40
CA THR A 140 0.62 14.41 -25.74
C THR A 140 2.08 14.81 -25.95
N CYS A 141 3.02 13.86 -25.78
CA CYS A 141 4.44 14.06 -26.09
C CYS A 141 4.64 14.52 -27.54
N LEU A 142 4.03 13.80 -28.50
CA LEU A 142 4.13 14.15 -29.92
C LEU A 142 3.59 15.55 -30.21
N VAL A 143 2.43 15.90 -29.66
CA VAL A 143 1.84 17.25 -29.79
C VAL A 143 2.80 18.32 -29.29
N PHE A 144 3.46 18.13 -28.14
CA PHE A 144 4.42 19.10 -27.64
C PHE A 144 5.68 19.19 -28.51
N ILE A 145 6.15 18.07 -29.09
CA ILE A 145 7.24 18.08 -30.08
C ILE A 145 6.83 18.87 -31.34
N LEU A 146 5.61 18.67 -31.82
CA LEU A 146 5.08 19.38 -32.99
C LEU A 146 4.92 20.87 -32.71
N LEU A 147 4.39 21.22 -31.53
CA LEU A 147 4.31 22.60 -31.07
C LEU A 147 5.72 23.24 -30.97
N ALA A 148 6.71 22.51 -30.48
CA ALA A 148 8.08 23.00 -30.36
C ALA A 148 8.73 23.38 -31.70
N ARG A 149 8.23 22.86 -32.84
CA ARG A 149 8.72 23.21 -34.19
C ARG A 149 8.25 24.57 -34.67
N ILE A 150 7.12 25.06 -34.16
CA ILE A 150 6.52 26.35 -34.56
C ILE A 150 6.81 27.47 -33.54
N LEU A 151 7.44 27.14 -32.43
CA LEU A 151 7.77 28.08 -31.36
C LEU A 151 9.18 28.67 -31.50
N PRO A 152 9.40 29.92 -31.02
CA PRO A 152 10.74 30.49 -30.91
C PRO A 152 11.62 29.71 -29.91
N ALA A 153 12.93 29.96 -29.94
CA ALA A 153 13.92 29.15 -29.20
C ALA A 153 13.68 29.08 -27.69
N ASN A 154 13.19 30.16 -27.06
CA ASN A 154 12.95 30.22 -25.62
C ASN A 154 11.71 29.42 -25.19
N GLU A 155 10.63 29.46 -25.95
CA GLU A 155 9.41 28.67 -25.70
C GLU A 155 9.63 27.20 -26.10
N ARG A 156 10.38 26.96 -27.18
CA ARG A 156 10.70 25.62 -27.70
C ARG A 156 11.33 24.72 -26.65
N ARG A 157 12.29 25.20 -25.85
CA ARG A 157 12.92 24.38 -24.79
C ARG A 157 11.91 23.89 -23.75
N TRP A 158 10.92 24.71 -23.39
CA TRP A 158 9.91 24.36 -22.39
C TRP A 158 8.88 23.40 -22.97
N ALA A 159 8.49 23.57 -24.24
CA ALA A 159 7.67 22.60 -24.94
C ALA A 159 8.36 21.23 -25.05
N LEU A 160 9.67 21.17 -25.37
CA LEU A 160 10.43 19.92 -25.40
C LEU A 160 10.61 19.30 -24.01
N SER A 161 10.79 20.11 -22.98
CA SER A 161 10.82 19.64 -21.58
C SER A 161 9.49 19.00 -21.18
N ALA A 162 8.36 19.63 -21.52
CA ALA A 162 7.04 19.04 -21.30
C ALA A 162 6.84 17.73 -22.09
N ALA A 163 7.29 17.68 -23.35
CA ALA A 163 7.25 16.46 -24.15
C ALA A 163 8.04 15.31 -23.51
N ALA A 164 9.28 15.59 -23.06
CA ALA A 164 10.11 14.61 -22.36
C ALA A 164 9.43 14.12 -21.07
N GLY A 165 8.82 15.03 -20.29
CA GLY A 165 8.04 14.67 -19.11
C GLY A 165 6.87 13.73 -19.41
N PHE A 166 6.09 14.00 -20.47
CA PHE A 166 5.01 13.09 -20.89
C PHE A 166 5.51 11.76 -21.46
N ALA A 167 6.68 11.73 -22.12
CA ALA A 167 7.30 10.49 -22.57
C ALA A 167 7.70 9.62 -21.36
N VAL A 168 8.37 10.21 -20.37
CA VAL A 168 8.76 9.51 -19.13
C VAL A 168 7.52 9.07 -18.36
N TYR A 169 6.52 9.94 -18.22
CA TYR A 169 5.26 9.59 -17.57
C TYR A 169 4.56 8.43 -18.28
N GLY A 170 4.48 8.45 -19.62
CA GLY A 170 3.89 7.36 -20.39
C GLY A 170 4.58 6.02 -20.16
N LEU A 171 5.92 6.01 -20.15
CA LEU A 171 6.69 4.80 -19.82
C LEU A 171 6.39 4.33 -18.39
N LEU A 172 6.44 5.24 -17.40
CA LEU A 172 6.23 4.87 -16.00
C LEU A 172 4.79 4.47 -15.69
N ALA A 173 3.79 5.13 -16.29
CA ALA A 173 2.38 4.92 -16.03
C ALA A 173 1.81 3.72 -16.80
N ALA A 174 2.33 3.45 -17.99
CA ALA A 174 1.84 2.36 -18.82
C ALA A 174 2.66 1.09 -18.71
N VAL A 175 3.99 1.13 -18.51
CA VAL A 175 4.80 -0.12 -18.46
C VAL A 175 4.77 -0.73 -17.06
N ILE A 176 4.86 0.11 -16.03
CA ILE A 176 4.88 -0.31 -14.64
C ILE A 176 3.46 -0.18 -14.09
N VAL A 177 2.67 -1.25 -14.14
CA VAL A 177 1.25 -1.25 -13.73
C VAL A 177 1.05 -2.09 -12.46
N PRO A 178 -0.15 -2.13 -11.84
CA PRO A 178 -0.45 -3.10 -10.80
C PRO A 178 -0.27 -4.53 -11.32
N ALA A 179 0.10 -5.46 -10.44
CA ALA A 179 0.31 -6.85 -10.84
C ALA A 179 -1.00 -7.43 -11.39
N ALA A 180 -0.92 -8.07 -12.56
CA ALA A 180 -2.05 -8.73 -13.21
C ALA A 180 -1.62 -10.05 -13.85
N PRO A 181 -2.54 -11.02 -14.08
CA PRO A 181 -2.20 -12.39 -14.47
C PRO A 181 -1.81 -12.55 -15.95
N PHE A 182 -1.27 -11.51 -16.60
CA PHE A 182 -0.89 -11.52 -18.00
C PHE A 182 0.37 -10.69 -18.26
N TRP A 183 1.10 -11.01 -19.32
CA TRP A 183 2.29 -10.25 -19.73
C TRP A 183 1.89 -8.93 -20.41
N PRO A 184 2.55 -7.78 -20.14
CA PRO A 184 3.74 -7.61 -19.32
C PRO A 184 3.49 -7.38 -17.82
N ALA A 185 2.25 -7.18 -17.37
CA ALA A 185 1.91 -6.85 -15.98
C ALA A 185 2.30 -7.92 -14.95
N SER A 186 2.45 -9.17 -15.37
CA SER A 186 2.93 -10.27 -14.53
C SER A 186 4.42 -10.17 -14.18
N VAL A 187 5.20 -9.39 -14.95
CA VAL A 187 6.66 -9.23 -14.77
C VAL A 187 7.00 -7.79 -14.39
N PHE A 188 6.52 -6.83 -15.18
CA PHE A 188 6.79 -5.41 -14.99
C PHE A 188 5.61 -4.77 -14.26
N ASN A 189 5.71 -4.72 -12.94
CA ASN A 189 4.69 -4.14 -12.08
C ASN A 189 5.29 -3.27 -10.97
N HIS A 190 4.43 -2.68 -10.15
CA HIS A 190 4.81 -1.81 -9.04
C HIS A 190 5.82 -2.49 -8.10
N GLU A 191 5.61 -3.75 -7.73
CA GLU A 191 6.50 -4.51 -6.83
C GLU A 191 7.87 -4.76 -7.47
N TRP A 192 7.91 -5.07 -8.78
CA TRP A 192 9.16 -5.23 -9.50
C TRP A 192 9.97 -3.93 -9.51
N PHE A 193 9.32 -2.81 -9.79
CA PHE A 193 9.99 -1.50 -9.83
C PHE A 193 10.53 -1.11 -8.45
N GLU A 194 9.75 -1.33 -7.40
CA GLU A 194 10.16 -1.04 -6.03
C GLU A 194 11.35 -1.91 -5.61
N ARG A 195 11.32 -3.22 -5.91
CA ARG A 195 12.45 -4.13 -5.60
C ARG A 195 13.75 -3.75 -6.30
N VAL A 196 13.68 -3.28 -7.55
CA VAL A 196 14.86 -2.95 -8.35
C VAL A 196 15.39 -1.54 -8.02
N SER A 197 14.51 -0.55 -7.88
CA SER A 197 14.91 0.85 -7.69
C SER A 197 15.02 1.26 -6.23
N GLY A 198 14.36 0.54 -5.31
CA GLY A 198 14.20 0.93 -3.91
C GLY A 198 13.24 2.10 -3.71
N LEU A 199 12.52 2.54 -4.74
CA LEU A 199 11.60 3.68 -4.73
C LEU A 199 10.21 3.28 -5.23
N PRO A 200 9.13 3.76 -4.60
CA PRO A 200 7.79 3.61 -5.16
C PRO A 200 7.64 4.40 -6.47
N VAL A 201 7.04 3.77 -7.49
CA VAL A 201 6.87 4.40 -8.82
C VAL A 201 6.02 5.68 -8.75
N GLN A 202 5.09 5.76 -7.81
CA GLN A 202 4.23 6.89 -7.54
C GLN A 202 5.05 8.15 -7.22
N LEU A 203 6.12 8.01 -6.44
CA LEU A 203 7.02 9.13 -6.13
C LEU A 203 7.68 9.68 -7.40
N VAL A 204 8.19 8.78 -8.25
CA VAL A 204 8.84 9.16 -9.52
C VAL A 204 7.83 9.83 -10.46
N ARG A 205 6.62 9.28 -10.59
CA ARG A 205 5.56 9.89 -11.39
C ARG A 205 5.15 11.27 -10.87
N GLY A 206 5.11 11.47 -9.55
CA GLY A 206 4.83 12.78 -8.94
C GLY A 206 5.89 13.82 -9.26
N VAL A 207 7.18 13.46 -9.19
CA VAL A 207 8.28 14.34 -9.61
C VAL A 207 8.17 14.70 -11.09
N VAL A 208 7.83 13.73 -11.95
CA VAL A 208 7.60 13.96 -13.38
C VAL A 208 6.42 14.93 -13.58
N ALA A 209 5.30 14.73 -12.89
CA ALA A 209 4.14 15.63 -12.96
C ALA A 209 4.50 17.07 -12.55
N CYS A 210 5.27 17.26 -11.48
CA CYS A 210 5.80 18.57 -11.08
C CYS A 210 6.67 19.20 -12.17
N SER A 211 7.56 18.41 -12.79
CA SER A 211 8.44 18.89 -13.87
C SER A 211 7.65 19.33 -15.11
N VAL A 212 6.55 18.62 -15.43
CA VAL A 212 5.64 18.95 -16.53
C VAL A 212 4.86 20.21 -16.21
N ALA A 213 4.30 20.33 -15.00
CA ALA A 213 3.59 21.53 -14.55
C ALA A 213 4.48 22.77 -14.64
N PHE A 214 5.72 22.66 -14.14
CA PHE A 214 6.72 23.73 -14.25
C PHE A 214 7.02 24.07 -15.71
N SER A 215 7.25 23.08 -16.57
CA SER A 215 7.55 23.31 -17.99
C SER A 215 6.41 24.03 -18.72
N ILE A 216 5.16 23.64 -18.46
CA ILE A 216 3.96 24.27 -19.03
C ILE A 216 3.81 25.71 -18.54
N TRP A 217 4.04 25.95 -17.25
CA TRP A 217 4.02 27.29 -16.67
C TRP A 217 5.07 28.20 -17.31
N GLN A 218 6.29 27.70 -17.50
CA GLN A 218 7.37 28.45 -18.16
C GLN A 218 7.07 28.72 -19.63
N LEU A 219 6.44 27.77 -20.33
CA LEU A 219 5.97 27.96 -21.71
C LEU A 219 4.93 29.09 -21.80
N TRP A 220 3.89 29.05 -20.96
CA TRP A 220 2.85 30.08 -20.92
C TRP A 220 3.41 31.45 -20.54
N SER A 221 4.24 31.52 -19.50
CA SER A 221 4.83 32.81 -19.07
C SER A 221 5.69 33.43 -20.16
N ALA A 222 6.50 32.66 -20.88
CA ALA A 222 7.27 33.16 -22.02
C ALA A 222 6.38 33.75 -23.13
N GLN A 223 5.29 33.05 -23.48
CA GLN A 223 4.31 33.52 -24.47
C GLN A 223 3.56 34.79 -24.03
N THR A 224 3.18 34.86 -22.75
CA THR A 224 2.50 36.03 -22.19
C THR A 224 3.43 37.24 -22.17
N LEU A 225 4.69 37.09 -21.77
CA LEU A 225 5.66 38.20 -21.82
C LEU A 225 5.87 38.72 -23.24
N ALA A 226 5.90 37.84 -24.24
CA ALA A 226 6.05 38.23 -25.64
C ALA A 226 4.81 38.98 -26.17
N SER A 227 3.59 38.60 -25.75
CA SER A 227 2.33 39.19 -26.22
C SER A 227 1.89 40.45 -25.45
N THR A 228 2.33 40.62 -24.20
CA THR A 228 1.94 41.74 -23.31
C THR A 228 2.97 42.87 -23.21
N ALA A 229 3.85 43.01 -24.19
CA ALA A 229 4.85 44.09 -24.27
C ALA A 229 4.26 45.54 -24.15
N GLY A 230 2.93 45.71 -24.18
CA GLY A 230 2.22 46.98 -23.95
C GLY A 230 1.50 47.15 -22.59
N SER A 231 1.47 46.16 -21.68
CA SER A 231 0.75 46.23 -20.39
C SER A 231 1.48 45.47 -19.27
N PRO A 232 2.44 46.11 -18.57
CA PRO A 232 3.26 45.46 -17.55
C PRO A 232 2.48 44.96 -16.32
N GLY A 233 1.33 45.56 -16.02
CA GLY A 233 0.57 45.29 -14.79
C GLY A 233 -0.24 43.98 -14.79
N TYR A 234 -0.72 43.55 -15.96
CA TYR A 234 -1.59 42.37 -16.07
C TYR A 234 -0.79 41.06 -15.91
N ALA A 235 0.38 40.98 -16.54
CA ALA A 235 1.28 39.84 -16.43
C ALA A 235 1.80 39.65 -14.99
N ASP A 236 2.06 40.75 -14.27
CA ASP A 236 2.58 40.68 -12.90
C ASP A 236 1.49 40.26 -11.88
N HIS A 237 0.23 40.63 -12.11
CA HIS A 237 -0.89 40.21 -11.28
C HIS A 237 -1.15 38.70 -11.36
N LEU A 238 -1.22 38.16 -12.59
CA LEU A 238 -1.42 36.72 -12.82
C LEU A 238 -0.23 35.89 -12.32
N ARG A 239 1.00 36.36 -12.54
CA ARG A 239 2.21 35.73 -12.00
C ARG A 239 2.18 35.66 -10.47
N LYS A 240 1.79 36.75 -9.79
CA LYS A 240 1.68 36.78 -8.32
C LYS A 240 0.59 35.86 -7.80
N GLN A 241 -0.55 35.75 -8.48
CA GLN A 241 -1.64 34.86 -8.07
C GLN A 241 -1.27 33.38 -8.21
N SER A 242 -0.59 33.02 -9.28
CA SER A 242 -0.12 31.64 -9.50
C SER A 242 1.06 31.26 -8.60
N VAL A 243 2.00 32.18 -8.34
CA VAL A 243 3.07 31.95 -7.36
C VAL A 243 2.49 31.82 -5.95
N ARG A 244 1.44 32.58 -5.62
CA ARG A 244 0.73 32.44 -4.33
C ARG A 244 0.01 31.10 -4.20
N THR A 245 -0.61 30.60 -5.27
CA THR A 245 -1.24 29.27 -5.25
C THR A 245 -0.21 28.16 -5.21
N LEU A 246 0.90 28.26 -5.95
CA LEU A 246 2.02 27.33 -5.87
C LEU A 246 2.64 27.33 -4.46
N ALA A 247 2.87 28.50 -3.86
CA ALA A 247 3.36 28.64 -2.51
C ALA A 247 2.38 28.10 -1.46
N ALA A 248 1.08 28.34 -1.63
CA ALA A 248 0.05 27.77 -0.77
C ALA A 248 0.03 26.23 -0.89
N LEU A 249 0.22 25.67 -2.08
CA LEU A 249 0.24 24.23 -2.31
C LEU A 249 1.52 23.56 -1.81
N ILE A 250 2.68 24.24 -1.93
CA ILE A 250 3.92 23.83 -1.27
C ILE A 250 3.75 23.89 0.26
N THR A 251 3.06 24.91 0.78
CA THR A 251 2.77 25.02 2.21
C THR A 251 1.84 23.89 2.67
N ILE A 252 0.81 23.57 1.88
CA ILE A 252 -0.07 22.41 2.12
C ILE A 252 0.72 21.10 2.05
N PHE A 253 1.69 20.99 1.13
CA PHE A 253 2.57 19.83 1.03
C PHE A 253 3.47 19.67 2.26
N ILE A 254 4.09 20.76 2.72
CA ILE A 254 4.92 20.79 3.94
C ILE A 254 4.06 20.50 5.18
N ALA A 255 2.86 21.08 5.26
CA ALA A 255 1.92 20.84 6.35
C ALA A 255 1.42 19.38 6.35
N GLY A 256 1.16 18.81 5.17
CA GLY A 256 0.83 17.40 4.98
C GLY A 256 1.99 16.50 5.43
N CYS A 257 3.22 16.81 5.04
CA CYS A 257 4.42 16.11 5.53
C CYS A 257 4.52 16.17 7.06
N GLY A 258 4.30 17.33 7.67
CA GLY A 258 4.33 17.50 9.12
C GLY A 258 3.22 16.73 9.83
N LEU A 259 2.01 16.73 9.29
CA LEU A 259 0.87 16.01 9.85
C LEU A 259 1.05 14.48 9.74
N THR A 260 1.55 13.98 8.61
CA THR A 260 1.82 12.55 8.43
C THR A 260 2.97 12.09 9.33
N GLN A 261 4.03 12.88 9.49
CA GLN A 261 5.08 12.57 10.47
C GLN A 261 4.52 12.54 11.89
N TYR A 262 3.70 13.53 12.26
CA TYR A 262 3.07 13.61 13.57
C TYR A 262 2.18 12.39 13.86
N LEU A 263 1.29 12.03 12.94
CA LEU A 263 0.42 10.86 13.04
C LEU A 263 1.20 9.54 13.06
N GLY A 264 2.28 9.44 12.27
CA GLY A 264 3.19 8.29 12.29
C GLY A 264 3.81 8.05 13.66
N THR A 265 4.25 9.11 14.35
CA THR A 265 4.78 9.02 15.72
C THR A 265 3.73 8.52 16.73
N ILE A 266 2.47 8.94 16.61
CA ILE A 266 1.39 8.53 17.52
C ILE A 266 1.01 7.05 17.29
N SER A 267 0.96 6.61 16.04
CA SER A 267 0.61 5.22 15.71
C SER A 267 1.66 4.21 16.21
N HIS A 268 2.95 4.56 16.09
CA HIS A 268 4.04 3.72 16.64
C HIS A 268 3.97 3.55 18.16
N GLN A 269 3.52 4.56 18.89
CA GLN A 269 3.37 4.49 20.36
C GLN A 269 2.17 3.62 20.76
N ASN A 270 1.05 3.71 20.03
CA ASN A 270 -0.13 2.90 20.32
C ASN A 270 0.08 1.43 19.98
N ILE A 271 0.72 1.10 18.86
CA ILE A 271 0.98 -0.30 18.47
C ILE A 271 1.92 -0.98 19.48
N GLN A 272 2.93 -0.26 19.99
CA GLN A 272 3.78 -0.79 21.05
C GLN A 272 3.02 -0.96 22.37
N ALA A 273 2.19 0.01 22.76
CA ALA A 273 1.39 -0.09 23.98
C ALA A 273 0.38 -1.25 23.94
N GLU A 274 -0.27 -1.46 22.80
CA GLU A 274 -1.24 -2.55 22.57
C GLU A 274 -0.55 -3.92 22.55
N ALA A 275 0.56 -4.06 21.82
CA ALA A 275 1.35 -5.30 21.82
C ALA A 275 1.91 -5.65 23.22
N THR A 276 2.29 -4.65 24.02
CA THR A 276 2.75 -4.89 25.40
C THR A 276 1.59 -5.31 26.31
N SER A 277 0.39 -4.74 26.10
CA SER A 277 -0.82 -5.11 26.83
C SER A 277 -1.23 -6.55 26.53
N ASP A 278 -1.21 -6.96 25.26
CA ASP A 278 -1.53 -8.33 24.84
C ASP A 278 -0.53 -9.35 25.39
N LEU A 279 0.77 -9.02 25.37
CA LEU A 279 1.81 -9.86 25.97
C LEU A 279 1.63 -10.02 27.48
N ASN A 280 1.25 -8.95 28.19
CA ASN A 280 0.96 -9.02 29.62
C ASN A 280 -0.28 -9.89 29.90
N LEU A 281 -1.34 -9.78 29.10
CA LEU A 281 -2.53 -10.62 29.23
C LEU A 281 -2.22 -12.11 29.01
N LEU A 282 -1.39 -12.42 28.02
CA LEU A 282 -0.93 -13.80 27.78
C LEU A 282 -0.06 -14.32 28.94
N ALA A 283 0.85 -13.49 29.44
CA ALA A 283 1.70 -13.84 30.58
C ALA A 283 0.89 -14.08 31.86
N ASP A 284 -0.11 -13.23 32.14
CA ASP A 284 -1.00 -13.37 33.29
C ASP A 284 -1.85 -14.63 33.19
N ARG A 285 -2.37 -14.95 32.00
CA ARG A 285 -3.13 -16.18 31.76
C ARG A 285 -2.27 -17.43 31.96
N LEU A 286 -1.05 -17.43 31.42
CA LEU A 286 -0.09 -18.53 31.62
C LEU A 286 0.27 -18.72 33.09
N ASN A 287 0.51 -17.63 33.82
CA ASN A 287 0.79 -17.69 35.26
C ASN A 287 -0.41 -18.21 36.06
N ALA A 288 -1.64 -17.81 35.70
CA ALA A 288 -2.85 -18.31 36.34
C ALA A 288 -3.03 -19.82 36.12
N GLU A 289 -2.84 -20.30 34.89
CA GLU A 289 -2.89 -21.74 34.57
C GLU A 289 -1.77 -22.51 35.30
N ALA A 290 -0.54 -22.00 35.30
CA ALA A 290 0.58 -22.62 36.02
C ALA A 290 0.34 -22.70 37.54
N SER A 291 -0.22 -21.65 38.13
CA SER A 291 -0.55 -21.59 39.56
C SER A 291 -1.66 -22.57 39.95
N ALA A 292 -2.67 -22.74 39.08
CA ALA A 292 -3.72 -23.73 39.28
C ALA A 292 -3.15 -25.17 39.26
N VAL A 293 -2.27 -25.47 38.31
CA VAL A 293 -1.58 -26.78 38.23
C VAL A 293 -0.71 -27.03 39.46
N ASP A 294 0.09 -26.05 39.90
CA ASP A 294 0.94 -26.16 41.10
C ASP A 294 0.12 -26.41 42.38
N SER A 295 -1.00 -25.70 42.53
CA SER A 295 -1.92 -25.89 43.66
C SER A 295 -2.50 -27.30 43.67
N MET A 296 -2.88 -27.83 42.51
CA MET A 296 -3.34 -29.20 42.37
C MET A 296 -2.27 -30.21 42.75
N VAL A 297 -1.03 -30.06 42.24
CA VAL A 297 0.09 -30.94 42.60
C VAL A 297 0.30 -30.96 44.11
N LYS A 298 0.26 -29.80 44.78
CA LYS A 298 0.39 -29.69 46.24
C LYS A 298 -0.74 -30.40 46.99
N VAL A 299 -1.98 -30.31 46.52
CA VAL A 299 -3.13 -31.01 47.11
C VAL A 299 -3.00 -32.52 46.92
N THR A 300 -2.70 -32.97 45.70
CA THR A 300 -2.51 -34.39 45.37
C THR A 300 -1.39 -35.01 46.19
N ALA A 301 -0.25 -34.32 46.33
CA ALA A 301 0.90 -34.77 47.13
C ALA A 301 0.59 -34.90 48.63
N ARG A 302 -0.35 -34.11 49.15
CA ARG A 302 -0.79 -34.17 50.56
C ARG A 302 -1.91 -35.17 50.81
N SER A 303 -2.51 -35.73 49.76
CA SER A 303 -3.61 -36.69 49.89
C SER A 303 -3.16 -37.95 50.65
N ALA A 304 -4.08 -38.53 51.41
CA ALA A 304 -3.80 -39.78 52.12
C ALA A 304 -3.52 -40.93 51.14
N ALA A 305 -4.27 -41.00 50.03
CA ALA A 305 -4.12 -42.04 49.01
C ALA A 305 -2.73 -42.08 48.38
N VAL A 306 -2.14 -40.91 48.06
CA VAL A 306 -0.77 -40.84 47.50
C VAL A 306 0.27 -41.25 48.54
N ARG A 307 0.12 -40.79 49.78
CA ARG A 307 1.07 -41.13 50.87
C ARG A 307 1.03 -42.61 51.23
N THR A 308 -0.15 -43.23 51.27
CA THR A 308 -0.27 -44.67 51.53
C THR A 308 0.25 -45.48 50.35
N ALA A 309 -0.07 -45.11 49.11
CA ALA A 309 0.47 -45.78 47.92
C ALA A 309 2.01 -45.80 47.88
N LEU A 310 2.67 -44.72 48.33
CA LEU A 310 4.14 -44.67 48.44
C LEU A 310 4.71 -45.45 49.64
N ALA A 311 3.90 -45.76 50.66
CA ALA A 311 4.36 -46.36 51.92
C ALA A 311 4.10 -47.87 52.01
N THR A 312 2.97 -48.37 51.51
CA THR A 312 2.48 -49.74 51.80
C THR A 312 2.62 -50.74 50.66
N ALA A 313 3.04 -50.30 49.46
CA ALA A 313 3.24 -51.15 48.27
C ALA A 313 2.10 -52.16 48.00
N ASN A 314 0.86 -51.78 48.32
CA ASN A 314 -0.33 -52.62 48.24
C ASN A 314 -1.18 -52.27 47.01
N ALA A 315 -1.67 -53.28 46.29
CA ALA A 315 -2.47 -53.12 45.07
C ALA A 315 -3.71 -52.25 45.28
N ALA A 316 -4.42 -52.42 46.41
CA ALA A 316 -5.62 -51.64 46.73
C ALA A 316 -5.32 -50.15 46.98
N ASP A 317 -4.14 -49.82 47.50
CA ASP A 317 -3.72 -48.44 47.73
C ASP A 317 -3.26 -47.77 46.43
N TYR A 318 -2.64 -48.54 45.52
CA TYR A 318 -2.29 -48.07 44.18
C TYR A 318 -3.51 -47.75 43.32
N ASP A 319 -4.57 -48.57 43.37
CA ASP A 319 -5.80 -48.29 42.62
C ASP A 319 -6.51 -47.02 43.10
N ARG A 320 -6.54 -46.77 44.42
CA ARG A 320 -7.07 -45.52 44.98
C ARG A 320 -6.28 -44.29 44.55
N ALA A 321 -4.95 -44.38 44.53
CA ALA A 321 -4.09 -43.29 44.06
C ALA A 321 -4.20 -43.07 42.54
N ARG A 322 -4.41 -44.14 41.75
CA ARG A 322 -4.62 -44.06 40.30
C ARG A 322 -5.92 -43.32 39.96
N VAL A 323 -7.03 -43.67 40.62
CA VAL A 323 -8.33 -42.99 40.42
C VAL A 323 -8.19 -41.50 40.75
N LEU A 324 -7.56 -41.16 41.87
CA LEU A 324 -7.32 -39.77 42.25
C LEU A 324 -6.51 -39.00 41.19
N LEU A 325 -5.46 -39.63 40.63
CA LEU A 325 -4.64 -39.02 39.57
C LEU A 325 -5.44 -38.82 38.29
N GLN A 326 -6.29 -39.79 37.91
CA GLN A 326 -7.16 -39.68 36.74
C GLN A 326 -8.17 -38.54 36.89
N ASP A 327 -8.83 -38.44 38.05
CA ASP A 327 -9.78 -37.35 38.34
C ASP A 327 -9.11 -35.97 38.23
N HIS A 328 -7.84 -35.86 38.65
CA HIS A 328 -7.07 -34.61 38.51
C HIS A 328 -6.67 -34.33 37.06
N VAL A 329 -6.31 -35.35 36.28
CA VAL A 329 -6.01 -35.20 34.86
C VAL A 329 -7.22 -34.67 34.11
N ASP A 330 -8.38 -35.26 34.36
CA ASP A 330 -9.64 -34.89 33.72
C ASP A 330 -10.11 -33.50 34.19
N ALA A 331 -9.93 -33.16 35.46
CA ALA A 331 -10.33 -31.85 36.01
C ALA A 331 -9.44 -30.68 35.56
N ALA A 332 -8.14 -30.88 35.38
CA ALA A 332 -7.22 -29.83 34.91
C ALA A 332 -7.02 -29.78 33.39
N GLY A 333 -7.55 -30.74 32.64
CA GLY A 333 -7.30 -30.83 31.20
C GLY A 333 -5.81 -31.02 30.87
N VAL A 334 -5.03 -31.58 31.80
CA VAL A 334 -3.63 -31.93 31.55
C VAL A 334 -3.55 -33.26 30.82
N THR A 335 -2.47 -33.52 30.09
CA THR A 335 -2.33 -34.72 29.26
C THR A 335 -1.94 -35.97 30.04
N ALA A 336 -1.24 -35.83 31.16
CA ALA A 336 -0.84 -36.94 32.03
C ALA A 336 -0.46 -36.44 33.43
N ALA A 337 -0.58 -37.32 34.42
CA ALA A 337 -0.05 -37.14 35.76
C ALA A 337 0.82 -38.35 36.15
N TYR A 338 1.93 -38.10 36.85
CA TYR A 338 2.89 -39.13 37.23
C TYR A 338 3.19 -39.06 38.72
N LEU A 339 3.26 -40.22 39.37
CA LEU A 339 3.73 -40.37 40.74
C LEU A 339 5.10 -41.03 40.73
N ILE A 340 6.08 -40.38 41.34
CA ILE A 340 7.48 -40.81 41.36
C ILE A 340 7.92 -41.02 42.81
N ASP A 341 8.65 -42.10 43.08
CA ASP A 341 9.21 -42.36 44.41
C ASP A 341 10.48 -41.52 44.68
N GLN A 342 10.98 -41.59 45.92
CA GLN A 342 12.20 -40.86 46.33
C GLN A 342 13.48 -41.33 45.61
N THR A 343 13.44 -42.50 44.96
CA THR A 343 14.56 -43.05 44.19
C THR A 343 14.50 -42.68 42.69
N GLY A 344 13.45 -41.97 42.28
CA GLY A 344 13.23 -41.52 40.90
C GLY A 344 12.55 -42.55 40.01
N ASN A 345 11.91 -43.59 40.57
CA ASN A 345 11.13 -44.55 39.80
C ASN A 345 9.68 -44.11 39.68
N LEU A 346 9.10 -44.34 38.50
CA LEU A 346 7.69 -44.15 38.26
C LEU A 346 6.89 -45.23 38.98
N VAL A 347 6.02 -44.82 39.90
CA VAL A 347 5.18 -45.71 40.72
C VAL A 347 3.80 -45.87 40.10
N LEU A 348 3.22 -44.76 39.64
CA LEU A 348 1.88 -44.70 39.08
C LEU A 348 1.80 -43.59 38.02
N ALA A 349 0.89 -43.76 37.07
CA ALA A 349 0.60 -42.74 36.08
C ALA A 349 -0.92 -42.71 35.79
N GLY A 350 -1.44 -41.53 35.49
CA GLY A 350 -2.83 -41.28 35.09
C GLY A 350 -2.90 -40.46 33.80
N GLY A 351 -3.97 -40.63 33.04
CA GLY A 351 -4.19 -40.03 31.71
C GLY A 351 -3.84 -40.95 30.52
N ASP A 352 -4.46 -40.68 29.37
CA ASP A 352 -4.33 -41.49 28.14
C ASP A 352 -2.89 -41.56 27.62
N ALA A 353 -2.12 -40.48 27.72
CA ALA A 353 -0.72 -40.46 27.33
C ALA A 353 0.16 -41.34 28.25
N ALA A 354 -0.28 -41.58 29.48
CA ALA A 354 0.45 -42.35 30.48
C ALA A 354 0.29 -43.88 30.28
N ALA A 355 -0.83 -44.31 29.68
CA ALA A 355 -1.09 -45.71 29.34
C ALA A 355 -0.07 -46.28 28.32
N ASN A 356 0.49 -45.43 27.45
CA ASN A 356 1.50 -45.82 26.45
C ASN A 356 2.94 -45.90 27.01
N VAL A 357 3.21 -45.36 28.21
CA VAL A 357 4.56 -45.31 28.81
C VAL A 357 4.83 -46.49 29.73
N LEU A 358 3.79 -47.05 30.35
CA LEU A 358 3.89 -48.12 31.36
C LEU A 358 4.54 -49.44 30.89
N PRO A 359 4.44 -49.91 29.63
CA PRO A 359 5.14 -51.13 29.22
C PRO A 359 6.67 -50.95 29.08
N THR A 360 7.15 -49.71 28.94
CA THR A 360 8.55 -49.43 28.56
C THR A 360 9.37 -48.81 29.70
N ALA A 361 8.72 -48.30 30.76
CA ALA A 361 9.35 -47.48 31.80
C ALA A 361 9.79 -48.25 33.06
N LEU A 362 9.44 -49.53 33.24
CA LEU A 362 9.86 -50.33 34.39
C LEU A 362 11.41 -50.51 34.51
N HIS A 363 12.19 -50.02 33.53
CA HIS A 363 13.66 -50.05 33.55
C HIS A 363 14.38 -48.70 33.35
N ARG A 364 13.70 -47.54 33.32
CA ARG A 364 14.39 -46.24 33.17
C ARG A 364 14.16 -45.31 34.36
N ARG A 365 15.24 -45.08 35.13
CA ARG A 365 15.35 -43.96 36.07
C ARG A 365 15.09 -42.65 35.32
N PHE A 366 14.15 -41.84 35.81
CA PHE A 366 13.95 -40.49 35.29
C PHE A 366 15.14 -39.63 35.75
N ARG A 367 16.14 -39.42 34.88
CA ARG A 367 17.19 -38.42 35.12
C ARG A 367 16.68 -37.06 34.65
N PRO A 368 16.65 -36.01 35.48
CA PRO A 368 16.38 -34.66 34.99
C PRO A 368 17.49 -34.28 34.01
N SER A 369 17.12 -33.81 32.81
CA SER A 369 18.09 -33.24 31.88
C SER A 369 18.64 -31.98 32.50
N SER A 370 19.89 -32.00 32.93
CA SER A 370 20.62 -30.79 33.32
C SER A 370 20.76 -29.90 32.09
N GLY A 371 19.85 -28.93 31.95
CA GLY A 371 19.99 -27.82 31.03
C GLY A 371 21.26 -27.05 31.37
N LYS A 372 22.18 -26.97 30.42
CA LYS A 372 23.20 -25.92 30.40
C LYS A 372 22.50 -24.59 30.09
N PRO A 373 22.87 -23.48 30.73
CA PRO A 373 22.40 -22.16 30.33
C PRO A 373 23.00 -21.81 28.96
N VAL A 374 22.15 -21.28 28.07
CA VAL A 374 22.55 -20.44 26.93
C VAL A 374 22.16 -19.02 27.29
#